data_AF-A0A2E8HSS1-F1
#
_entry.id   AF-A0A2E8HSS1-F1
#
_cell.length_a   1.000
_cell.length_b   1.000
_cell.length_c   1.000
_cell.angle_alpha   90.00
_cell.angle_beta   90.00
_cell.angle_gamma   90.00
#
_symmetry.space_group_name_H-M   'P 1'
#
loop_
_entity.id
_entity.type
_entity.pdbx_description
1 polymer ?
#
loop_
_entity_poly.entity_id
_entity_poly.type
_entity_poly.pdbx_seq_one_letter_code
_entity_poly.pdbx_strand_id
1 'polypeptide(L)'
;MTETDEQASIEICIPPVLAQEAERMASEDLHPVWTKCYKRGQHFFVTTNSLDDLSEIADFARVELEEPECPLSKQKRAACQALLSRTHRYAVLEPLGDIHCIAVKWRDEPLRAMKHASRLVKQLRDQASFLNVTILRRHY
;
A
#
# COMPACT_ATOMS: atom_id res chain seq x y z
N MET A 1 2.92 -31.11 12.13
CA MET A 1 3.85 -30.64 11.08
C MET A 1 2.99 -29.97 10.03
N THR A 2 2.70 -28.68 10.23
CA THR A 2 1.93 -27.89 9.26
C THR A 2 2.91 -27.36 8.23
N GLU A 3 2.70 -27.75 6.98
CA GLU A 3 3.42 -27.23 5.81
C GLU A 3 3.47 -25.71 5.92
N THR A 4 4.67 -25.16 6.08
CA THR A 4 4.92 -23.76 5.83
C THR A 4 4.74 -23.60 4.33
N ASP A 5 3.54 -23.18 3.90
CA ASP A 5 3.33 -22.65 2.56
C ASP A 5 4.32 -21.50 2.42
N GLU A 6 5.49 -21.76 1.82
CA GLU A 6 6.45 -20.72 1.46
C GLU A 6 5.80 -19.89 0.37
N GLN A 7 4.99 -18.92 0.79
CA GLN A 7 4.42 -17.91 -0.11
C GLN A 7 5.59 -17.29 -0.88
N ALA A 8 5.58 -17.48 -2.21
CA ALA A 8 6.61 -16.96 -3.08
C ALA A 8 6.75 -15.44 -2.87
N SER A 9 7.98 -14.99 -2.63
CA SER A 9 8.28 -13.58 -2.45
C SER A 9 7.93 -12.79 -3.72
N ILE A 10 7.29 -11.64 -3.55
CA ILE A 10 7.00 -10.71 -4.63
C ILE A 10 7.96 -9.53 -4.59
N GLU A 11 8.13 -8.88 -5.75
CA GLU A 11 8.93 -7.67 -5.89
C GLU A 11 8.01 -6.46 -6.13
N ILE A 12 8.02 -5.49 -5.21
CA ILE A 12 7.29 -4.23 -5.34
C ILE A 12 8.27 -3.13 -5.74
N CYS A 13 8.02 -2.52 -6.89
CA CYS A 13 8.75 -1.33 -7.31
C CYS A 13 8.26 -0.09 -6.55
N ILE A 14 9.17 0.62 -5.90
CA ILE A 14 8.96 1.97 -5.35
C ILE A 14 9.35 2.98 -6.45
N PRO A 15 8.43 3.86 -6.88
CA PRO A 15 8.73 4.89 -7.87
C PRO A 15 9.91 5.77 -7.43
N PRO A 16 10.81 6.19 -8.34
CA PRO A 16 12.00 6.98 -7.98
C PRO A 16 11.67 8.33 -7.31
N VAL A 17 10.50 8.90 -7.60
CA VAL A 17 9.99 10.13 -6.96
C VAL A 17 9.76 9.96 -5.45
N LEU A 18 9.60 8.73 -4.98
CA LEU A 18 9.41 8.39 -3.56
C LEU A 18 10.66 7.81 -2.91
N ALA A 19 11.81 7.81 -3.60
CA ALA A 19 13.05 7.22 -3.09
C ALA A 19 13.54 7.89 -1.80
N GLN A 20 13.55 9.24 -1.78
CA GLN A 20 13.94 10.00 -0.59
C GLN A 20 13.04 9.69 0.61
N GLU A 21 11.74 9.50 0.36
CA GLU A 21 10.79 9.16 1.42
C GLU A 21 11.07 7.75 1.96
N ALA A 22 11.28 6.77 1.07
CA ALA A 22 11.63 5.41 1.48
C ALA A 22 12.95 5.36 2.28
N GLU A 23 13.96 6.13 1.86
CA GLU A 23 15.23 6.28 2.59
C GLU A 23 15.02 6.93 3.96
N ARG A 24 14.17 7.97 4.04
CA ARG A 24 13.79 8.62 5.30
C ARG A 24 13.10 7.63 6.24
N MET A 25 12.08 6.91 5.77
CA MET A 25 11.34 5.92 6.57
C MET A 25 12.25 4.78 7.06
N ALA A 26 13.23 4.37 6.25
CA ALA A 26 14.24 3.41 6.66
C ALA A 26 15.18 3.96 7.75
N SER A 27 15.53 5.25 7.69
CA SER A 27 16.40 5.89 8.68
C SER A 27 15.70 6.17 10.01
N GLU A 28 14.39 6.37 10.00
CA GLU A 28 13.55 6.60 11.18
C GLU A 28 13.09 5.30 11.86
N ASP A 29 13.42 4.13 11.30
CA ASP A 29 13.05 2.81 11.80
C ASP A 29 11.54 2.63 12.05
N LEU A 30 10.71 3.24 11.19
CA LEU A 30 9.25 3.20 11.32
C LEU A 30 8.67 1.81 11.08
N HIS A 31 9.19 1.10 10.07
CA HIS A 31 8.79 -0.26 9.75
C HIS A 31 9.92 -1.03 9.03
N PRO A 32 10.13 -2.32 9.31
CA PRO A 32 11.21 -3.11 8.71
C PRO A 32 11.16 -3.23 7.17
N VAL A 33 10.02 -2.96 6.54
CA VAL A 33 9.89 -3.03 5.08
C VAL A 33 10.80 -2.02 4.37
N TRP A 34 10.99 -0.85 4.98
CA TRP A 34 11.74 0.25 4.38
C TRP A 34 13.24 -0.04 4.33
N THR A 35 13.76 -0.79 5.30
CA THR A 35 15.17 -1.23 5.31
C THR A 35 15.46 -2.38 4.33
N LYS A 36 14.43 -3.05 3.79
CA LYS A 36 14.55 -4.09 2.75
C LYS A 36 14.66 -3.50 1.34
N CYS A 37 14.58 -2.18 1.17
CA CYS A 37 14.66 -1.52 -0.13
C CYS A 37 16.05 -1.70 -0.76
N TYR A 38 16.10 -2.05 -2.03
CA TYR A 38 17.33 -2.08 -2.83
C TYR A 38 17.14 -1.39 -4.17
N LYS A 39 18.25 -0.91 -4.73
CA LYS A 39 18.26 -0.18 -6.01
C LYS A 39 18.62 -1.10 -7.16
N ARG A 40 17.87 -1.01 -8.26
CA ARG A 40 18.17 -1.66 -9.54
C ARG A 40 18.01 -0.65 -10.68
N GLY A 41 19.15 -0.13 -11.15
CA GLY A 41 19.17 1.00 -12.08
C GLY A 41 18.68 2.29 -11.41
N GLN A 42 17.67 2.92 -12.00
CA GLN A 42 17.04 4.13 -11.43
C GLN A 42 15.86 3.82 -10.49
N HIS A 43 15.47 2.56 -10.36
CA HIS A 43 14.29 2.14 -9.60
C HIS A 43 14.68 1.53 -8.26
N PHE A 44 13.79 1.67 -7.29
CA PHE A 44 13.89 1.06 -5.98
C PHE A 44 12.89 -0.09 -5.89
N PHE A 45 13.27 -1.16 -5.23
CA PHE A 45 12.47 -2.37 -5.12
C PHE A 45 12.51 -2.89 -3.69
N VAL A 46 11.41 -3.51 -3.28
CA VAL A 46 11.31 -4.28 -2.04
C VAL A 46 10.87 -5.68 -2.41
N THR A 47 11.59 -6.68 -1.90
CA THR A 47 11.15 -8.08 -1.96
C THR A 47 10.46 -8.42 -0.65
N THR A 48 9.23 -8.94 -0.71
CA THR A 48 8.47 -9.33 0.48
C THR A 48 7.55 -10.52 0.23
N ASN A 49 7.35 -11.31 1.26
CA ASN A 49 6.32 -12.35 1.38
C ASN A 49 5.39 -12.10 2.58
N SER A 50 5.40 -10.87 3.14
CA SER A 50 4.61 -10.48 4.30
C SER A 50 3.44 -9.56 3.90
N LEU A 51 2.26 -9.82 4.46
CA LEU A 51 1.13 -8.91 4.36
C LEU A 51 1.35 -7.63 5.17
N ASP A 52 2.12 -7.68 6.25
CA ASP A 52 2.42 -6.49 7.06
C ASP A 52 3.28 -5.51 6.27
N ASP A 53 4.29 -6.02 5.56
CA ASP A 53 5.10 -5.21 4.62
C ASP A 53 4.23 -4.58 3.53
N LEU A 54 3.27 -5.32 2.97
CA LEU A 54 2.34 -4.78 1.96
C LEU A 54 1.36 -3.77 2.55
N SER A 55 0.93 -3.99 3.79
CA SER A 55 0.06 -3.07 4.53
C SER A 55 0.75 -1.73 4.70
N GLU A 56 1.98 -1.74 5.22
CA GLU A 56 2.79 -0.54 5.41
C GLU A 56 2.99 0.25 4.11
N ILE A 57 3.40 -0.42 3.02
CA ILE A 57 3.63 0.26 1.73
C ILE A 57 2.32 0.83 1.18
N ALA A 58 1.21 0.09 1.30
CA ALA A 58 -0.09 0.53 0.82
C ALA A 58 -0.61 1.71 1.66
N ASP A 59 -0.45 1.63 2.97
CA ASP A 59 -0.92 2.63 3.93
C ASP A 59 -0.21 3.96 3.73
N PHE A 60 1.13 3.94 3.67
CA PHE A 60 1.93 5.11 3.32
C PHE A 60 1.42 5.80 2.04
N ALA A 61 1.19 5.01 0.98
CA ALA A 61 0.71 5.55 -0.28
C ALA A 61 -0.71 6.14 -0.18
N ARG A 62 -1.57 5.56 0.66
CA ARG A 62 -2.94 6.04 0.87
C ARG A 62 -2.96 7.32 1.70
N VAL A 63 -2.24 7.36 2.82
CA VAL A 63 -2.12 8.53 3.70
C VAL A 63 -1.62 9.73 2.90
N GLU A 64 -0.54 9.57 2.15
CA GLU A 64 -0.02 10.64 1.27
C GLU A 64 -1.04 11.15 0.26
N LEU A 65 -1.98 10.32 -0.21
CA LEU A 65 -2.99 10.73 -1.19
C LEU A 65 -4.19 11.44 -0.58
N GLU A 66 -4.60 11.02 0.62
CA GLU A 66 -5.79 11.50 1.33
C GLU A 66 -5.48 12.71 2.22
N GLU A 67 -4.40 12.64 2.99
CA GLU A 67 -3.98 13.67 3.94
C GLU A 67 -2.49 13.98 3.76
N PRO A 68 -2.11 14.63 2.63
CA PRO A 68 -0.72 14.99 2.42
C PRO A 68 -0.30 16.13 3.36
N GLU A 69 0.88 16.01 3.96
CA GLU A 69 1.48 17.08 4.80
C GLU A 69 1.63 18.40 4.04
N CYS A 70 1.94 18.31 2.75
CA CYS A 70 2.08 19.44 1.83
C CYS A 70 1.33 19.16 0.52
N PRO A 71 0.80 20.17 -0.19
CA PRO A 71 0.11 19.95 -1.46
C PRO A 71 0.93 19.08 -2.44
N LEU A 72 0.37 17.91 -2.81
CA LEU A 72 1.07 16.97 -3.69
C LEU A 72 1.29 17.55 -5.09
N SER A 73 2.53 17.43 -5.58
CA SER A 73 2.82 17.60 -7.00
C SER A 73 2.12 16.52 -7.83
N LYS A 74 1.88 16.80 -9.11
CA LYS A 74 1.31 15.82 -10.05
C LYS A 74 2.13 14.52 -10.11
N GLN A 75 3.46 14.64 -10.03
CA GLN A 75 4.37 13.51 -10.06
C GLN A 75 4.29 12.68 -8.77
N LYS A 76 4.31 13.31 -7.58
CA LYS A 76 4.19 12.60 -6.30
C LYS A 76 2.85 11.89 -6.20
N ARG A 77 1.75 12.56 -6.59
CA ARG A 77 0.41 11.95 -6.66
C ARG A 77 0.35 10.71 -7.55
N ALA A 78 0.92 10.79 -8.76
CA ALA A 78 0.97 9.65 -9.67
C ALA A 78 1.84 8.51 -9.13
N ALA A 79 2.93 8.84 -8.42
CA ALA A 79 3.79 7.86 -7.77
C ALA A 79 3.08 7.11 -6.64
N CYS A 80 2.41 7.81 -5.71
CA CYS A 80 1.66 7.17 -4.64
C CYS A 80 0.52 6.31 -5.20
N GLN A 81 -0.19 6.80 -6.22
CA GLN A 81 -1.20 6.02 -6.93
C GLN A 81 -0.64 4.74 -7.56
N ALA A 82 0.53 4.82 -8.19
CA ALA A 82 1.19 3.66 -8.76
C ALA A 82 1.62 2.67 -7.67
N LEU A 83 2.13 3.16 -6.54
CA LEU A 83 2.56 2.35 -5.41
C LEU A 83 1.37 1.58 -4.79
N LEU A 84 0.27 2.27 -4.50
CA LEU A 84 -0.96 1.67 -3.98
C LEU A 84 -1.56 0.65 -4.96
N SER A 85 -1.53 0.92 -6.26
CA SER A 85 -1.99 -0.02 -7.28
C SER A 85 -1.12 -1.28 -7.34
N ARG A 86 0.20 -1.15 -7.15
CA ARG A 86 1.15 -2.28 -7.14
C ARG A 86 0.92 -3.19 -5.94
N THR A 87 0.65 -2.65 -4.75
CA THR A 87 0.33 -3.47 -3.58
C THR A 87 -1.02 -4.16 -3.73
N HIS A 88 -2.06 -3.44 -4.18
CA HIS A 88 -3.39 -4.00 -4.43
C HIS A 88 -3.41 -5.10 -5.50
N ARG A 89 -2.42 -5.08 -6.41
CA ARG A 89 -2.26 -6.12 -7.41
C ARG A 89 -2.09 -7.50 -6.78
N TYR A 90 -1.38 -7.59 -5.67
CA TYR A 90 -1.01 -8.87 -5.04
C TYR A 90 -1.82 -9.17 -3.78
N ALA A 91 -2.35 -8.14 -3.11
CA ALA A 91 -3.14 -8.31 -1.90
C ALA A 91 -4.54 -7.66 -2.02
N VAL A 92 -5.47 -8.22 -1.27
CA VAL A 92 -6.73 -7.54 -0.97
C VAL A 92 -6.45 -6.51 0.11
N LEU A 93 -6.75 -5.25 -0.21
CA LEU A 93 -6.64 -4.14 0.72
C LEU A 93 -8.03 -3.82 1.24
N GLU A 94 -8.13 -3.62 2.56
CA GLU A 94 -9.33 -3.15 3.23
C GLU A 94 -9.04 -1.81 3.93
N PRO A 95 -10.03 -0.91 4.02
CA PRO A 95 -9.86 0.31 4.77
C PRO A 95 -9.75 0.05 6.28
N LEU A 96 -8.87 0.82 6.91
CA LEU A 96 -8.73 0.92 8.35
C LEU A 96 -9.00 2.37 8.73
N GLY A 97 -10.24 2.68 9.12
CA GLY A 97 -10.67 4.08 9.24
C GLY A 97 -10.65 4.82 7.90
N ASP A 98 -10.54 6.16 7.97
CA ASP A 98 -10.84 7.02 6.82
C ASP A 98 -9.68 7.12 5.81
N ILE A 99 -8.44 7.17 6.32
CA ILE A 99 -7.24 7.42 5.50
C ILE A 99 -6.28 6.23 5.44
N HIS A 100 -6.42 5.23 6.32
CA HIS A 100 -5.52 4.08 6.38
C HIS A 100 -6.07 2.84 5.70
N CYS A 101 -5.22 1.92 5.28
CA CYS A 101 -5.60 0.59 4.77
C CYS A 101 -4.65 -0.50 5.24
N ILE A 102 -5.15 -1.73 5.24
CA ILE A 102 -4.39 -2.92 5.60
C ILE A 102 -4.55 -4.01 4.53
N ALA A 103 -3.49 -4.77 4.27
CA ALA A 103 -3.53 -5.95 3.42
C ALA A 103 -4.03 -7.15 4.24
N VAL A 104 -5.24 -7.63 3.95
CA VAL A 104 -5.91 -8.67 4.76
C VAL A 104 -5.67 -10.08 4.24
N LYS A 105 -5.35 -10.23 2.95
CA LYS A 105 -5.00 -11.53 2.34
C LYS A 105 -4.25 -11.36 1.03
N TRP A 106 -3.44 -12.36 0.71
CA TRP A 106 -2.90 -12.55 -0.63
C TRP A 106 -4.01 -12.86 -1.62
N ARG A 107 -3.79 -12.50 -2.88
CA ARG A 107 -4.62 -12.94 -4.00
C ARG A 107 -4.07 -14.24 -4.56
N ASP A 108 -4.97 -15.13 -4.96
CA ASP A 108 -4.61 -16.37 -5.66
C ASP A 108 -3.88 -16.08 -6.97
N GLU A 109 -4.30 -15.02 -7.67
CA GLU A 109 -3.65 -14.51 -8.87
C GLU A 109 -3.47 -12.98 -8.82
N PRO A 110 -2.32 -12.45 -9.27
CA PRO A 110 -2.12 -11.00 -9.36
C PRO A 110 -3.13 -10.36 -10.30
N LEU A 111 -3.71 -9.22 -9.90
CA LEU A 111 -4.58 -8.45 -10.79
C LEU A 111 -3.83 -8.04 -12.07
N ARG A 112 -4.57 -7.99 -13.18
CA ARG A 112 -4.05 -7.36 -14.40
C ARG A 112 -3.76 -5.89 -14.11
N ALA A 113 -2.68 -5.36 -14.69
CA ALA A 113 -2.25 -3.99 -14.46
C ALA A 113 -3.43 -3.01 -14.60
N MET A 114 -3.84 -2.41 -13.47
CA MET A 114 -4.99 -1.52 -13.43
C MET A 114 -4.61 -0.14 -13.95
N LYS A 115 -5.34 0.35 -14.97
CA LYS A 115 -5.19 1.71 -15.50
C LYS A 115 -5.77 2.81 -14.60
N HIS A 116 -6.28 2.48 -13.40
CA HIS A 116 -7.11 3.40 -12.62
C HIS A 116 -6.86 3.33 -11.10
N ALA A 117 -5.63 3.59 -10.67
CA ALA A 117 -5.29 3.74 -9.25
C ALA A 117 -6.17 4.76 -8.49
N SER A 118 -6.68 5.79 -9.18
CA SER A 118 -7.63 6.74 -8.59
C SER A 118 -8.98 6.11 -8.20
N ARG A 119 -9.41 5.05 -8.89
CA ARG A 119 -10.62 4.31 -8.53
C ARG A 119 -10.43 3.53 -7.24
N LEU A 120 -9.23 2.98 -7.02
CA LEU A 120 -8.91 2.25 -5.79
C LEU A 120 -9.01 3.14 -4.56
N VAL A 121 -8.43 4.34 -4.60
CA VAL A 121 -8.54 5.33 -3.52
C VAL A 121 -10.01 5.63 -3.20
N LYS A 122 -10.81 5.90 -4.24
CA LYS A 122 -12.25 6.13 -4.07
C LYS A 122 -12.96 4.91 -3.47
N GLN A 123 -12.68 3.70 -3.96
CA GLN A 123 -13.29 2.46 -3.45
C GLN A 123 -13.00 2.27 -1.96
N LEU A 124 -11.75 2.47 -1.55
CA LEU A 124 -11.34 2.35 -0.16
C LEU A 124 -12.04 3.40 0.73
N ARG A 125 -12.25 4.62 0.23
CA ARG A 125 -13.01 5.67 0.93
C ARG A 125 -14.50 5.35 1.05
N ASP A 126 -15.10 4.87 -0.04
CA ASP A 126 -16.52 4.49 -0.08
C ASP A 126 -16.78 3.30 0.87
N GLN A 127 -15.85 2.33 0.93
CA GLN A 127 -15.91 1.20 1.86
C GLN A 127 -15.74 1.63 3.32
N ALA A 128 -14.79 2.53 3.62
CA ALA A 128 -14.59 3.06 4.97
C ALA A 128 -15.87 3.73 5.51
N SER A 129 -16.50 4.56 4.67
CA SER A 129 -17.75 5.23 5.00
C SER A 129 -18.87 4.24 5.30
N PHE A 130 -18.97 3.15 4.55
CA PHE A 130 -19.98 2.11 4.78
C PHE A 130 -19.76 1.36 6.10
N LEU A 131 -18.51 1.05 6.46
CA LEU A 131 -18.18 0.41 7.73
C LEU A 131 -18.57 1.29 8.92
N ASN A 132 -18.28 2.59 8.85
CA ASN A 132 -18.66 3.55 9.88
C ASN A 132 -20.19 3.61 10.08
N VAL A 133 -20.97 3.61 8.99
CA VAL A 133 -22.45 3.61 9.06
C VAL A 133 -23.00 2.29 9.62
N THR A 134 -22.38 1.16 9.29
CA THR A 134 -22.84 -0.16 9.73
C THR A 134 -22.59 -0.38 11.22
N ILE A 135 -21.46 0.10 11.74
CA ILE A 135 -21.16 0.07 13.18
C ILE A 135 -22.17 0.92 13.95
N LEU A 136 -22.46 2.14 13.46
CA LEU A 136 -23.45 3.01 14.09
C LEU A 136 -24.85 2.37 14.14
N ARG A 137 -25.23 1.55 13.15
CA ARG A 137 -26.54 0.85 13.15
C ARG A 137 -26.61 -0.38 14.05
N ARG A 138 -25.49 -0.95 14.50
CA ARG A 138 -25.49 -2.11 15.42
C ARG A 138 -25.56 -1.73 16.90
N HIS A 139 -25.43 -0.44 17.21
CA HIS A 139 -25.46 0.09 18.57
C HIS A 139 -26.78 0.83 18.93
N TYR A 140 -27.82 0.70 18.10
CA TYR A 140 -29.19 1.15 18.38
C TYR A 140 -30.17 -0.02 18.31
#